data_AF-A0A7S0YJV5-F1
#
_entry.id   AF-A0A7S0YJV5-F1
#
_cell.length_a   1.000
_cell.length_b   1.000
_cell.length_c   1.000
_cell.angle_alpha   90.00
_cell.angle_beta   90.00
_cell.angle_gamma   90.00
#
_symmetry.space_group_name_H-M   'P 1'
#
loop_
_entity.id
_entity.type
_entity.pdbx_description
1 polymer ?
#
loop_
_entity_poly.entity_id
_entity_poly.type
_entity_poly.pdbx_seq_one_letter_code
_entity_poly.pdbx_strand_id
1 'polypeptide(L)'
;MDSSEDYERKTERVKALLSSYYGTSDDGPSGNSLSTTSVTRAPNIGAPAIDTPSFDADQHTSNALKTYNLKRLMVEHRNMAKEIKSLDSDMQQLVYENYNKFITATDTIRSMKASVEEISPKLDGLQTLVGSVANRGSNLGSKLAQRRDRMEELYRVQRLLKKLQTVFELPKKMRAALEENQLDAAVALYSEAQPLLHKYGTSGSFKAVAVESDFVAQDIAQLLKKRLTNDFLGGGMGMRG
;
A
#
# COMPACT_ATOMS: atom_id res chain seq x y z
N MET A 1 -7.05 6.72 -40.43
CA MET A 1 -6.87 7.89 -39.54
C MET A 1 -8.12 8.76 -39.43
N ASP A 2 -9.11 8.61 -40.32
CA ASP A 2 -10.30 9.48 -40.44
C ASP A 2 -11.43 9.23 -39.41
N SER A 3 -11.52 8.02 -38.83
CA SER A 3 -12.67 7.65 -37.98
C SER A 3 -12.67 8.26 -36.57
N SER A 4 -11.54 8.80 -36.10
CA SER A 4 -11.45 9.39 -34.75
C SER A 4 -12.03 10.80 -34.71
N GLU A 5 -11.78 11.59 -35.76
CA GLU A 5 -12.27 12.98 -35.85
C GLU A 5 -13.79 13.04 -36.03
N ASP A 6 -14.37 12.08 -36.75
CA ASP A 6 -15.82 11.94 -36.89
C ASP A 6 -16.52 11.55 -35.59
N TYR A 7 -15.85 10.74 -34.76
CA TYR A 7 -16.38 10.35 -33.45
C TYR A 7 -16.39 11.55 -32.50
N GLU A 8 -15.33 12.36 -32.50
CA GLU A 8 -15.19 13.56 -31.68
C GLU A 8 -16.22 14.64 -32.07
N ARG A 9 -16.44 14.87 -33.36
CA ARG A 9 -17.49 15.78 -33.84
C ARG A 9 -18.88 15.32 -33.47
N LYS A 10 -19.11 14.00 -33.43
CA LYS A 10 -20.40 13.42 -33.04
C LYS A 10 -20.64 13.54 -31.54
N THR A 11 -19.62 13.29 -30.72
CA THR A 11 -19.72 13.46 -29.26
C THR A 11 -19.90 14.93 -28.87
N GLU A 12 -19.23 15.86 -29.55
CA GLU A 12 -19.43 17.30 -29.34
C GLU A 12 -20.84 17.75 -29.73
N ARG A 13 -21.37 17.28 -30.87
CA ARG A 13 -22.77 17.55 -31.25
C ARG A 13 -23.76 17.01 -30.23
N VAL A 14 -23.57 15.78 -29.78
CA VAL A 14 -24.44 15.15 -28.77
C VAL A 14 -24.36 15.89 -27.44
N LYS A 15 -23.16 16.33 -27.02
CA LYS A 15 -22.94 17.13 -25.81
C LYS A 15 -23.59 18.51 -25.90
N ALA A 16 -23.50 19.20 -27.04
CA ALA A 16 -24.17 20.48 -27.26
C ALA A 16 -25.70 20.33 -27.27
N LEU A 17 -26.22 19.25 -27.88
CA LEU A 17 -27.65 18.95 -27.90
C LEU A 17 -28.17 18.66 -26.48
N LEU A 18 -27.43 17.86 -25.71
CA LEU A 18 -27.73 17.56 -24.31
C LEU A 18 -27.64 18.82 -23.44
N SER A 19 -26.61 19.64 -23.60
CA SER A 19 -26.46 20.90 -22.86
C SER A 19 -27.59 21.89 -23.14
N SER A 20 -28.06 21.98 -24.40
CA SER A 20 -29.21 22.83 -24.77
C SER A 20 -30.53 22.35 -24.15
N TYR A 21 -30.67 21.04 -23.91
CA TYR A 21 -31.89 20.44 -23.38
C TYR A 21 -31.92 20.43 -21.84
N TYR A 22 -30.75 20.30 -21.21
CA TYR A 22 -30.62 20.17 -19.76
C TYR A 22 -30.07 21.43 -19.07
N GLY A 23 -29.80 22.51 -19.81
CA GLY A 23 -29.54 23.84 -19.25
C GLY A 23 -28.52 23.81 -18.12
N THR A 24 -27.32 23.30 -18.40
CA THR A 24 -26.24 23.19 -17.40
C THR A 24 -25.71 24.58 -17.07
N SER A 25 -26.32 25.24 -16.09
CA SER A 25 -25.68 26.33 -15.37
C SER A 25 -24.59 25.71 -14.52
N ASP A 26 -23.35 26.08 -14.82
CA ASP A 26 -22.14 25.68 -14.09
C ASP A 26 -22.16 26.33 -12.71
N ASP A 27 -22.70 25.63 -11.71
CA ASP A 27 -22.36 25.85 -10.31
C ASP A 27 -22.60 24.56 -9.53
N GLY A 28 -21.63 24.14 -8.72
CA GLY A 28 -21.80 23.06 -7.76
C GLY A 28 -20.98 23.35 -6.51
N PRO A 29 -21.10 22.56 -5.43
CA PRO A 29 -22.10 21.54 -5.13
C PRO A 29 -22.77 21.78 -3.75
N SER A 30 -24.09 21.58 -3.61
CA SER A 30 -24.73 21.39 -2.29
C SER A 30 -26.14 20.81 -2.39
N GLY A 31 -26.37 19.75 -1.60
CA GLY A 31 -27.58 19.56 -0.81
C GLY A 31 -28.93 19.47 -1.53
N ASN A 32 -29.40 18.22 -1.68
CA ASN A 32 -30.77 17.80 -1.36
C ASN A 32 -31.91 18.74 -1.80
N SER A 33 -32.55 18.46 -2.95
CA SER A 33 -33.96 18.81 -3.12
C SER A 33 -34.67 17.89 -4.10
N LEU A 34 -35.66 17.20 -3.54
CA LEU A 34 -36.83 16.64 -4.20
C LEU A 34 -37.50 17.71 -5.07
N SER A 35 -37.57 17.52 -6.39
CA SER A 35 -38.40 18.32 -7.29
C SER A 35 -38.69 17.48 -8.54
N THR A 36 -39.76 16.68 -8.56
CA THR A 36 -40.99 17.06 -9.30
C THR A 36 -40.74 18.21 -10.27
N THR A 37 -40.34 17.90 -11.50
CA THR A 37 -40.33 18.89 -12.58
C THR A 37 -40.90 18.25 -13.83
N SER A 38 -42.16 18.60 -14.04
CA SER A 38 -42.88 18.67 -15.31
C SER A 38 -41.99 18.61 -16.54
N VAL A 39 -42.28 17.66 -17.42
CA VAL A 39 -41.85 17.63 -18.82
C VAL A 39 -42.45 18.86 -19.53
N THR A 40 -41.85 20.04 -19.36
CA THR A 40 -42.16 21.21 -20.19
C THR A 40 -41.45 21.03 -21.52
N ARG A 41 -42.12 20.34 -22.43
CA ARG A 41 -41.84 20.33 -23.87
C ARG A 41 -41.81 21.79 -24.33
N ALA A 42 -40.75 22.19 -25.03
CA ALA A 42 -40.65 23.51 -25.67
C ALA A 42 -41.93 23.84 -26.46
N PRO A 43 -42.36 25.11 -26.52
CA PRO A 43 -43.58 25.48 -27.22
C PRO A 43 -43.36 25.29 -28.71
N ASN A 44 -43.84 24.17 -29.23
CA ASN A 44 -43.98 23.97 -30.66
C ASN A 44 -45.07 24.94 -31.13
N ILE A 45 -44.65 26.07 -31.70
CA ILE A 45 -45.51 27.04 -32.38
C ILE A 45 -46.15 26.31 -33.56
N GLY A 46 -47.30 25.67 -33.33
CA GLY A 46 -47.99 24.85 -34.34
C GLY A 46 -48.88 23.71 -33.82
N ALA A 47 -48.88 23.41 -32.51
CA ALA A 47 -49.91 22.52 -31.95
C ALA A 47 -51.18 23.34 -31.63
N PRO A 48 -52.34 23.05 -32.24
CA PRO A 48 -53.59 23.71 -31.88
C PRO A 48 -53.96 23.35 -30.44
N ALA A 49 -54.84 24.13 -29.82
CA ALA A 49 -55.27 24.04 -28.41
C ALA A 49 -55.85 22.69 -27.91
N ILE A 50 -55.75 21.62 -28.70
CA ILE A 50 -56.30 20.27 -28.50
C ILE A 50 -55.55 19.50 -27.40
N ASP A 51 -54.23 19.70 -27.26
CA ASP A 51 -53.39 18.98 -26.27
C ASP A 51 -53.43 19.62 -24.87
N THR A 52 -54.29 20.63 -24.65
CA THR A 52 -54.39 21.31 -23.36
C THR A 52 -55.44 20.64 -22.46
N PRO A 53 -55.21 20.58 -21.14
CA PRO A 53 -56.17 19.95 -20.21
C PRO A 53 -57.50 20.72 -20.08
N SER A 54 -57.57 21.92 -20.62
CA SER A 54 -58.76 22.78 -20.70
C SER A 54 -59.46 22.73 -22.07
N PHE A 55 -59.14 21.74 -22.91
CA PHE A 55 -59.70 21.62 -24.24
C PHE A 55 -61.20 21.29 -24.21
N ASP A 56 -62.01 22.14 -24.83
CA ASP A 56 -63.44 21.92 -25.06
C ASP A 56 -63.67 21.45 -26.50
N ALA A 57 -63.99 20.17 -26.65
CA ALA A 57 -64.24 19.53 -27.95
C ALA A 57 -65.48 20.09 -28.66
N ASP A 58 -66.53 20.46 -27.92
CA ASP A 58 -67.79 20.94 -28.48
C ASP A 58 -67.63 22.37 -29.01
N GLN A 59 -66.91 23.23 -28.27
CA GLN A 59 -66.58 24.58 -28.74
C GLN A 59 -65.66 24.53 -29.98
N HIS A 60 -64.65 23.66 -29.96
CA HIS A 60 -63.71 23.51 -31.08
C HIS A 60 -64.40 22.99 -32.34
N THR A 61 -65.25 21.96 -32.23
CA THR A 61 -66.00 21.41 -33.37
C THR A 61 -67.04 22.40 -33.91
N SER A 62 -67.74 23.13 -33.04
CA SER A 62 -68.69 24.18 -33.45
C SER A 62 -68.00 25.30 -34.24
N ASN A 63 -66.82 25.75 -33.78
CA ASN A 63 -66.03 26.75 -34.50
C ASN A 63 -65.47 26.20 -35.82
N ALA A 64 -65.01 24.95 -35.86
CA ALA A 64 -64.54 24.31 -37.08
C ALA A 64 -65.66 24.20 -38.14
N LEU A 65 -66.88 23.83 -37.75
CA LEU A 65 -68.04 23.73 -38.64
C LEU A 65 -68.48 25.09 -39.21
N LYS A 66 -68.31 26.19 -38.45
CA LYS A 66 -68.63 27.55 -38.91
C LYS A 66 -67.56 28.13 -39.84
N THR A 67 -66.31 27.72 -39.68
CA THR A 67 -65.16 28.40 -40.32
C THR A 67 -64.57 27.60 -41.49
N TYR A 68 -64.75 26.27 -41.53
CA TYR A 68 -64.17 25.41 -42.55
C TYR A 68 -65.17 25.03 -43.64
N ASN A 69 -64.68 24.94 -44.89
CA ASN A 69 -65.45 24.35 -45.99
C ASN A 69 -65.39 22.81 -45.92
N LEU A 70 -66.34 22.15 -46.59
CA LEU A 70 -66.49 20.68 -46.56
C LEU A 70 -65.22 19.93 -46.99
N LYS A 71 -64.48 20.45 -47.98
CA LYS A 71 -63.24 19.83 -48.47
C LYS A 71 -62.16 19.84 -47.38
N ARG A 72 -62.02 20.95 -46.66
CA ARG A 72 -61.10 21.08 -45.53
C ARG A 72 -61.52 20.14 -44.39
N LEU A 73 -62.80 20.07 -44.05
CA LEU A 73 -63.31 19.19 -43.00
C LEU A 73 -63.03 17.70 -43.30
N MET A 74 -63.18 17.28 -44.55
CA MET A 74 -62.84 15.93 -45.00
C MET A 74 -61.34 15.60 -44.93
N VAL A 75 -60.47 16.59 -45.13
CA VAL A 75 -59.02 16.41 -44.98
C VAL A 75 -58.66 16.30 -43.50
N GLU A 76 -59.20 17.18 -42.65
CA GLU A 76 -58.99 17.14 -41.20
C GLU A 76 -59.45 15.81 -40.59
N HIS A 77 -60.64 15.31 -40.97
CA HIS A 77 -61.10 14.00 -40.51
C HIS A 77 -60.12 12.87 -40.89
N ARG A 78 -59.58 12.88 -42.11
CA ARG A 78 -58.60 11.87 -42.53
C ARG A 78 -57.27 12.01 -41.81
N ASN A 79 -56.83 13.24 -41.51
CA ASN A 79 -55.61 13.49 -40.75
C ASN A 79 -55.77 13.02 -39.30
N MET A 80 -56.88 13.37 -38.66
CA MET A 80 -57.20 12.93 -37.30
C MET A 80 -57.27 11.40 -37.21
N ALA A 81 -57.91 10.72 -38.17
CA ALA A 81 -57.95 9.27 -38.20
C ALA A 81 -56.55 8.62 -38.35
N LYS A 82 -55.64 9.26 -39.10
CA LYS A 82 -54.24 8.81 -39.20
C LYS A 82 -53.48 9.06 -37.91
N GLU A 83 -53.67 10.21 -37.29
CA GLU A 83 -53.02 10.59 -36.03
C GLU A 83 -53.44 9.68 -34.88
N ILE A 84 -54.74 9.37 -34.75
CA ILE A 84 -55.25 8.38 -33.79
C ILE A 84 -54.54 7.04 -33.96
N LYS A 85 -54.40 6.57 -35.19
CA LYS A 85 -53.72 5.29 -35.48
C LYS A 85 -52.22 5.34 -35.18
N SER A 86 -51.56 6.47 -35.48
CA SER A 86 -50.15 6.68 -35.14
C SER A 86 -49.96 6.66 -33.62
N LEU A 87 -50.80 7.38 -32.89
CA LEU A 87 -50.70 7.52 -31.44
C LEU A 87 -50.95 6.17 -30.73
N ASP A 88 -51.88 5.36 -31.24
CA ASP A 88 -52.08 3.99 -30.75
C ASP A 88 -50.83 3.12 -30.97
N SER A 89 -50.22 3.20 -32.17
CA SER A 89 -48.97 2.50 -32.46
C SER A 89 -47.82 2.97 -31.57
N ASP A 90 -47.70 4.28 -31.33
CA ASP A 90 -46.66 4.87 -30.49
C ASP A 90 -46.85 4.47 -29.02
N MET A 91 -48.10 4.42 -28.55
CA MET A 91 -48.43 3.94 -27.21
C MET A 91 -48.04 2.47 -27.05
N GLN A 92 -48.38 1.62 -28.02
CA GLN A 92 -47.98 0.20 -28.01
C GLN A 92 -46.46 0.07 -27.99
N GLN A 93 -45.75 0.81 -28.85
CA GLN A 93 -44.29 0.81 -28.89
C GLN A 93 -43.68 1.22 -27.54
N LEU A 94 -44.21 2.25 -26.90
CA LEU A 94 -43.74 2.70 -25.59
C LEU A 94 -43.91 1.62 -24.51
N VAL A 95 -45.06 0.94 -24.52
CA VAL A 95 -45.34 -0.19 -23.63
C VAL A 95 -44.32 -1.31 -23.85
N TYR A 96 -44.07 -1.70 -25.11
CA TYR A 96 -43.08 -2.72 -25.43
C TYR A 96 -41.67 -2.33 -24.97
N GLU A 97 -41.23 -1.10 -25.24
CA GLU A 97 -39.92 -0.62 -24.81
C GLU A 97 -39.80 -0.57 -23.29
N ASN A 98 -40.84 -0.13 -22.59
CA ASN A 98 -40.84 -0.06 -21.13
C ASN A 98 -40.79 -1.46 -20.51
N TYR A 99 -41.62 -2.39 -20.98
CA TYR A 99 -41.58 -3.77 -20.52
C TYR A 99 -40.25 -4.44 -20.84
N ASN A 100 -39.69 -4.23 -22.02
CA ASN A 100 -38.38 -4.79 -22.37
C ASN A 100 -37.29 -4.24 -21.43
N LYS A 101 -37.28 -2.94 -21.14
CA LYS A 101 -36.37 -2.34 -20.15
C LYS A 101 -36.57 -2.91 -18.74
N PHE A 102 -37.81 -3.19 -18.34
CA PHE A 102 -38.10 -3.79 -17.03
C PHE A 102 -37.61 -5.24 -16.94
N ILE A 103 -37.80 -6.02 -18.02
CA ILE A 103 -37.31 -7.39 -18.12
C ILE A 103 -35.79 -7.41 -18.06
N THR A 104 -35.11 -6.58 -18.87
CA THR A 104 -33.64 -6.51 -18.85
C THR A 104 -33.09 -6.01 -17.52
N ALA A 105 -33.75 -5.05 -16.87
CA ALA A 105 -33.39 -4.62 -15.52
C ALA A 105 -33.57 -5.76 -14.50
N THR A 106 -34.64 -6.54 -14.61
CA THR A 106 -34.88 -7.69 -13.73
C THR A 106 -33.85 -8.79 -13.94
N ASP A 107 -33.49 -9.07 -15.19
CA ASP A 107 -32.47 -10.06 -15.55
C ASP A 107 -31.08 -9.63 -15.10
N THR A 108 -30.73 -8.35 -15.22
CA THR A 108 -29.45 -7.83 -14.72
C THR A 108 -29.38 -7.92 -13.20
N ILE A 109 -30.47 -7.61 -12.46
CA ILE A 109 -30.53 -7.81 -11.00
C ILE A 109 -30.35 -9.29 -10.65
N ARG A 110 -31.00 -10.21 -11.37
CA ARG A 110 -30.86 -11.65 -11.15
C ARG A 110 -29.44 -12.13 -11.40
N SER A 111 -28.82 -11.70 -12.50
CA SER A 111 -27.43 -12.03 -12.82
C SER A 111 -26.47 -11.48 -11.76
N MET A 112 -26.65 -10.23 -11.35
CA MET A 112 -25.85 -9.60 -10.30
C MET A 112 -25.96 -10.36 -8.97
N LYS A 113 -27.16 -10.79 -8.58
CA LYS A 113 -27.38 -11.62 -7.40
C LYS A 113 -26.60 -12.94 -7.47
N ALA A 114 -26.69 -13.66 -8.59
CA ALA A 114 -25.97 -14.93 -8.78
C ALA A 114 -24.44 -14.73 -8.71
N SER A 115 -23.92 -13.66 -9.31
CA SER A 115 -22.48 -13.33 -9.22
C SER A 115 -22.05 -13.01 -7.78
N VAL A 116 -22.87 -12.29 -7.01
CA VAL A 116 -22.57 -11.98 -5.60
C VAL A 116 -22.60 -13.25 -4.73
N GLU A 117 -23.55 -14.15 -4.97
CA GLU A 117 -23.61 -15.45 -4.29
C GLU A 117 -22.39 -16.32 -4.61
N GLU A 118 -21.84 -16.24 -5.83
CA GLU A 118 -20.60 -16.94 -6.20
C GLU A 118 -19.34 -16.30 -5.61
N ILE A 119 -19.28 -14.97 -5.54
CA ILE A 119 -18.10 -14.23 -5.05
C ILE A 119 -17.98 -14.29 -3.53
N SER A 120 -19.10 -14.26 -2.80
CA SER A 120 -19.11 -14.27 -1.33
C SER A 120 -18.26 -15.39 -0.70
N PRO A 121 -18.40 -16.68 -1.08
CA PRO A 121 -17.57 -17.73 -0.52
C PRO A 121 -16.10 -17.63 -0.93
N LYS A 122 -15.79 -17.08 -2.11
CA LYS A 122 -14.39 -16.86 -2.55
C LYS A 122 -13.73 -15.78 -1.69
N LEU A 123 -14.47 -14.73 -1.33
CA LEU A 123 -13.98 -13.65 -0.47
C LEU A 123 -13.74 -14.13 0.96
N ASP A 124 -14.64 -14.96 1.50
CA ASP A 124 -14.45 -15.61 2.81
C ASP A 124 -13.22 -16.55 2.80
N GLY A 125 -13.07 -17.34 1.74
CA GLY A 125 -11.87 -18.16 1.51
C GLY A 125 -10.58 -17.33 1.43
N LEU A 126 -10.63 -16.15 0.80
CA LEU A 126 -9.48 -15.25 0.76
C LEU A 126 -9.18 -14.65 2.14
N GLN A 127 -10.19 -14.24 2.91
CA GLN A 127 -10.03 -13.72 4.26
C GLN A 127 -9.37 -14.75 5.18
N THR A 128 -9.81 -16.01 5.13
CA THR A 128 -9.21 -17.10 5.90
C THR A 128 -7.78 -17.40 5.46
N LEU A 129 -7.49 -17.38 4.15
CA LEU A 129 -6.14 -17.55 3.63
C LEU A 129 -5.21 -16.44 4.10
N VAL A 130 -5.62 -15.18 4.02
CA VAL A 130 -4.84 -14.02 4.49
C VAL A 130 -4.58 -14.12 5.98
N GLY A 131 -5.59 -14.51 6.77
CA GLY A 131 -5.42 -14.78 8.21
C GLY A 131 -4.40 -15.89 8.47
N SER A 132 -4.45 -16.99 7.70
CA SER A 132 -3.49 -18.09 7.80
C SER A 132 -2.07 -17.66 7.43
N VAL A 133 -1.90 -16.86 6.38
CA VAL A 133 -0.59 -16.32 5.95
C VAL A 133 -0.04 -15.37 7.01
N ALA A 134 -0.85 -14.46 7.55
CA ALA A 134 -0.44 -13.56 8.63
C ALA A 134 -0.01 -14.34 9.87
N ASN A 135 -0.77 -15.36 10.27
CA ASN A 135 -0.43 -16.23 11.40
C ASN A 135 0.87 -17.01 11.15
N ARG A 136 1.05 -17.56 9.94
CA ARG A 136 2.30 -18.24 9.56
C ARG A 136 3.49 -17.28 9.55
N GLY A 137 3.31 -16.06 9.04
CA GLY A 137 4.32 -15.01 9.04
C GLY A 137 4.74 -14.60 10.45
N SER A 138 3.77 -14.38 11.34
CA SER A 138 4.02 -14.08 12.75
C SER A 138 4.75 -15.22 13.47
N ASN A 139 4.31 -16.46 13.26
CA ASN A 139 4.97 -17.65 13.83
C ASN A 139 6.40 -17.86 13.29
N LEU A 140 6.65 -17.57 12.01
CA LEU A 140 7.98 -17.64 11.44
C LEU A 140 8.87 -16.52 11.99
N GLY A 141 8.32 -15.30 12.11
CA GLY A 141 8.99 -14.16 12.71
C GLY A 141 9.41 -14.42 14.15
N SER A 142 8.54 -14.99 14.97
CA SER A 142 8.86 -15.32 16.37
C SER A 142 9.93 -16.42 16.47
N LYS A 143 9.87 -17.46 15.64
CA LYS A 143 10.90 -18.51 15.57
C LYS A 143 12.26 -17.97 15.12
N LEU A 144 12.27 -17.04 14.15
CA LEU A 144 13.50 -16.40 13.69
C LEU A 144 14.07 -15.46 14.75
N ALA A 145 13.24 -14.69 15.44
CA ALA A 145 13.66 -13.86 16.57
C ALA A 145 14.32 -14.71 17.67
N GLN A 146 13.66 -15.80 18.09
CA GLN A 146 14.21 -16.72 19.08
C GLN A 146 15.55 -17.34 18.63
N ARG A 147 15.67 -17.69 17.35
CA ARG A 147 16.94 -18.20 16.79
C ARG A 147 18.03 -17.14 16.80
N ARG A 148 17.69 -15.88 16.48
CA ARG A 148 18.63 -14.76 16.53
C ARG A 148 19.14 -14.54 17.95
N ASP A 149 18.25 -14.54 18.94
CA ASP A 149 18.62 -14.33 20.35
C ASP A 149 19.58 -15.43 20.84
N ARG A 150 19.28 -16.70 20.53
CA ARG A 150 20.19 -17.83 20.83
C ARG A 150 21.53 -17.68 20.12
N MET A 151 21.53 -17.20 18.88
CA MET A 151 22.76 -16.98 18.13
C MET A 151 23.59 -15.85 18.73
N GLU A 152 22.96 -14.77 19.20
CA GLU A 152 23.62 -13.69 19.93
C GLU A 152 24.22 -14.16 21.25
N GLU A 153 23.50 -15.00 22.01
CA GLU A 153 24.04 -15.64 23.22
C GLU A 153 25.27 -16.50 22.91
N LEU A 154 25.19 -17.35 21.87
CA LEU A 154 26.32 -18.18 21.44
C LEU A 154 27.51 -17.32 20.99
N TYR A 155 27.28 -16.24 20.23
CA TYR A 155 28.35 -15.31 19.85
C TYR A 155 28.95 -14.59 21.06
N ARG A 156 28.15 -14.24 22.06
CA ARG A 156 28.63 -13.66 23.32
C ARG A 156 29.53 -14.66 24.05
N VAL A 157 29.10 -15.92 24.17
CA VAL A 157 29.89 -17.00 24.78
C VAL A 157 31.17 -17.26 23.98
N GLN A 158 31.10 -17.37 22.67
CA GLN A 158 32.26 -17.60 21.81
C GLN A 158 33.27 -16.45 21.90
N ARG A 159 32.79 -15.20 21.92
CA ARG A 159 33.65 -14.02 22.10
C ARG A 159 34.33 -14.05 23.46
N LEU A 160 33.61 -14.43 24.52
CA LEU A 160 34.18 -14.58 25.85
C LEU A 160 35.24 -15.69 25.85
N LEU A 161 34.91 -16.87 25.32
CA LEU A 161 35.82 -18.02 25.24
C LEU A 161 37.10 -17.67 24.48
N LYS A 162 37.00 -16.91 23.38
CA LYS A 162 38.17 -16.47 22.60
C LYS A 162 39.06 -15.50 23.40
N LYS A 163 38.45 -14.55 24.14
CA LYS A 163 39.19 -13.65 25.06
C LYS A 163 39.84 -14.42 26.22
N LEU A 164 39.18 -15.47 26.70
CA LEU A 164 39.72 -16.34 27.74
C LEU A 164 40.85 -17.22 27.20
N GLN A 165 40.74 -17.73 25.97
CA GLN A 165 41.80 -18.48 25.31
C GLN A 165 43.06 -17.63 25.13
N THR A 166 42.93 -16.36 24.73
CA THR A 166 44.10 -15.46 24.61
C THR A 166 44.80 -15.24 25.96
N VAL A 167 44.05 -15.26 27.07
CA VAL A 167 44.62 -15.19 28.42
C VAL A 167 45.34 -16.49 28.81
N PHE A 168 44.79 -17.66 28.47
CA PHE A 168 45.47 -18.95 28.68
C PHE A 168 46.78 -19.08 27.88
N GLU A 169 46.83 -18.49 26.69
CA GLU A 169 48.04 -18.47 25.85
C GLU A 169 49.06 -17.39 26.28
N LEU A 170 48.69 -16.48 27.19
CA LEU A 170 49.50 -15.34 27.60
C LEU A 170 50.86 -15.75 28.20
N PRO A 171 50.98 -16.67 29.18
CA PRO A 171 52.27 -17.00 29.78
C PRO A 171 53.24 -17.62 28.76
N LYS A 172 52.70 -18.42 27.82
CA LYS A 172 53.50 -19.02 26.74
C LYS A 172 54.03 -17.95 25.78
N LYS A 173 53.19 -16.99 25.39
CA LYS A 173 53.60 -15.87 24.54
C LYS A 173 54.60 -14.93 25.23
N MET A 174 54.43 -14.68 26.53
CA MET A 174 55.38 -13.88 27.31
C MET A 174 56.74 -14.58 27.46
N ARG A 175 56.77 -15.90 27.65
CA ARG A 175 58.04 -16.67 27.67
C ARG A 175 58.75 -16.64 26.33
N ALA A 176 58.03 -16.83 25.22
CA ALA A 176 58.63 -16.74 23.87
C ALA A 176 59.19 -15.33 23.59
N ALA A 177 58.49 -14.27 24.00
CA ALA A 177 58.98 -12.90 23.85
C ALA A 177 60.21 -12.59 24.72
N LEU A 178 60.37 -13.30 25.85
CA LEU A 178 61.55 -13.24 26.71
C LEU A 178 62.76 -13.92 26.02
N GLU A 179 62.54 -15.05 25.35
CA GLU A 179 63.56 -15.75 24.55
C GLU A 179 64.01 -14.91 23.33
N GLU A 180 63.10 -14.17 22.70
CA GLU A 180 63.39 -13.27 21.57
C GLU A 180 63.93 -11.89 21.98
N ASN A 181 64.14 -11.63 23.28
CA ASN A 181 64.61 -10.36 23.87
C ASN A 181 63.71 -9.14 23.56
N GLN A 182 62.43 -9.37 23.25
CA GLN A 182 61.43 -8.34 22.98
C GLN A 182 60.64 -8.01 24.25
N LEU A 183 61.30 -7.30 25.17
CA LEU A 183 60.76 -6.98 26.49
C LEU A 183 59.55 -6.03 26.41
N ASP A 184 59.55 -5.08 25.47
CA ASP A 184 58.46 -4.10 25.31
C ASP A 184 57.14 -4.76 24.87
N ALA A 185 57.21 -5.71 23.94
CA ALA A 185 56.05 -6.46 23.47
C ALA A 185 55.44 -7.34 24.58
N ALA A 186 56.29 -7.96 25.41
CA ALA A 186 55.85 -8.80 26.52
C ALA A 186 55.10 -8.01 27.60
N VAL A 187 55.57 -6.80 27.94
CA VAL A 187 54.91 -5.92 28.92
C VAL A 187 53.60 -5.37 28.36
N ALA A 188 53.55 -5.00 27.08
CA ALA A 188 52.32 -4.55 26.43
C ALA A 188 51.23 -5.65 26.45
N LEU A 189 51.58 -6.88 26.07
CA LEU A 189 50.68 -8.03 26.10
C LEU A 189 50.16 -8.34 27.51
N TYR A 190 51.02 -8.23 28.53
CA TYR A 190 50.63 -8.41 29.93
C TYR A 190 49.65 -7.31 30.39
N SER A 191 49.92 -6.05 30.06
CA SER A 191 49.06 -4.92 30.44
C SER A 191 47.65 -5.01 29.83
N GLU A 192 47.53 -5.51 28.60
CA GLU A 192 46.24 -5.71 27.92
C GLU A 192 45.43 -6.86 28.56
N ALA A 193 46.10 -7.89 29.05
CA ALA A 193 45.47 -9.05 29.68
C ALA A 193 45.17 -8.86 31.19
N GLN A 194 45.87 -7.95 31.87
CA GLN A 194 45.70 -7.64 33.29
C GLN A 194 44.25 -7.39 33.75
N PRO A 195 43.41 -6.57 33.07
CA PRO A 195 42.02 -6.35 33.49
C PRO A 195 41.15 -7.61 33.35
N LEU A 196 41.52 -8.56 32.49
CA LEU A 196 40.84 -9.85 32.36
C LEU A 196 41.30 -10.83 33.44
N LEU A 197 42.60 -10.84 33.76
CA LEU A 197 43.13 -11.60 34.89
C LEU A 197 42.52 -11.16 36.21
N HIS A 198 42.35 -9.86 36.46
CA HIS A 198 41.76 -9.38 37.71
C HIS A 198 40.27 -9.77 37.85
N LYS A 199 39.53 -9.89 36.72
CA LYS A 199 38.11 -10.25 36.72
C LYS A 199 37.86 -11.76 36.84
N TYR A 200 38.76 -12.59 36.30
CA TYR A 200 38.57 -14.05 36.24
C TYR A 200 39.62 -14.85 37.02
N GLY A 201 40.63 -14.20 37.60
CA GLY A 201 41.80 -14.79 38.26
C GLY A 201 41.51 -15.53 39.57
N THR A 202 40.33 -15.37 40.15
CA THR A 202 39.94 -16.06 41.39
C THR A 202 39.37 -17.46 41.14
N SER A 203 39.11 -17.82 39.88
CA SER A 203 38.41 -19.04 39.50
C SER A 203 39.36 -20.13 38.98
N GLY A 204 39.67 -21.12 39.82
CA GLY A 204 40.27 -22.40 39.42
C GLY A 204 41.56 -22.28 38.58
N SER A 205 41.57 -22.87 37.38
CA SER A 205 42.74 -22.90 36.47
C SER A 205 43.24 -21.51 36.05
N PHE A 206 42.40 -20.46 36.09
CA PHE A 206 42.84 -19.08 35.85
C PHE A 206 43.75 -18.55 36.95
N LYS A 207 43.63 -19.04 38.19
CA LYS A 207 44.52 -18.66 39.27
C LYS A 207 45.94 -19.16 39.00
N ALA A 208 46.09 -20.37 38.49
CA ALA A 208 47.38 -20.94 38.13
C ALA A 208 48.03 -20.16 36.97
N VAL A 209 47.25 -19.84 35.94
CA VAL A 209 47.73 -19.03 34.79
C VAL A 209 48.07 -17.62 35.20
N ALA A 210 47.28 -17.00 36.08
CA ALA A 210 47.53 -15.66 36.60
C ALA A 210 48.84 -15.59 37.40
N VAL A 211 49.03 -16.54 38.32
CA VAL A 211 50.27 -16.67 39.10
C VAL A 211 51.46 -16.93 38.17
N GLU A 212 51.30 -17.76 37.13
CA GLU A 212 52.36 -18.04 36.17
C GLU A 212 52.71 -16.82 35.31
N SER A 213 51.73 -16.06 34.82
CA SER A 213 51.99 -14.80 34.11
C SER A 213 52.58 -13.72 35.02
N ASP A 214 52.18 -13.64 36.29
CA ASP A 214 52.75 -12.69 37.27
C ASP A 214 54.21 -13.05 37.57
N PHE A 215 54.55 -14.34 37.64
CA PHE A 215 55.92 -14.80 37.78
C PHE A 215 56.78 -14.42 36.57
N VAL A 216 56.28 -14.65 35.35
CA VAL A 216 56.98 -14.24 34.12
C VAL A 216 57.11 -12.72 34.03
N ALA A 217 56.10 -11.95 34.47
CA ALA A 217 56.18 -10.50 34.55
C ALA A 217 57.24 -10.01 35.57
N GLN A 218 57.37 -10.68 36.72
CA GLN A 218 58.43 -10.38 37.70
C GLN A 218 59.83 -10.67 37.14
N ASP A 219 59.99 -11.75 36.37
CA ASP A 219 61.26 -12.09 35.73
C ASP A 219 61.65 -11.05 34.67
N ILE A 220 60.69 -10.62 33.84
CA ILE A 220 60.87 -9.49 32.90
C ILE A 220 61.27 -8.21 33.64
N ALA A 221 60.61 -7.89 34.75
CA ALA A 221 60.93 -6.71 35.56
C ALA A 221 62.35 -6.77 36.16
N GLN A 222 62.80 -7.95 36.59
CA GLN A 222 64.17 -8.16 37.07
C GLN A 222 65.19 -8.03 35.94
N LEU A 223 64.91 -8.56 34.75
CA LEU A 223 65.77 -8.41 33.57
C LEU A 223 65.86 -6.96 33.09
N LEU A 224 64.75 -6.24 33.04
CA LEU A 224 64.72 -4.80 32.75
C LEU A 224 65.52 -4.02 33.78
N LYS A 225 65.37 -4.33 35.08
CA LYS A 225 66.14 -3.70 36.15
C LYS A 225 67.63 -3.97 36.00
N LYS A 226 68.04 -5.20 35.69
CA LYS A 226 69.44 -5.56 35.41
C LYS A 226 70.00 -4.83 34.19
N ARG A 227 69.21 -4.72 33.11
CA ARG A 227 69.61 -3.99 31.89
C ARG A 227 69.77 -2.50 32.16
N LEU A 228 68.82 -1.89 32.87
CA LEU A 228 68.89 -0.49 33.31
C LEU A 228 70.09 -0.25 34.24
N THR A 229 70.38 -1.14 35.20
CA THR A 229 71.56 -1.00 36.06
C THR A 229 72.87 -1.19 35.29
N ASN A 230 72.91 -2.08 34.30
CA ASN A 230 74.09 -2.28 33.45
C ASN A 230 74.32 -1.10 32.49
N ASP A 231 73.27 -0.51 31.92
CA ASP A 231 73.38 0.71 31.12
C ASP A 231 73.81 1.91 32.00
N PHE A 232 73.34 1.95 33.26
CA PHE A 232 73.72 2.99 34.22
C PHE A 232 75.16 2.83 34.76
N LEU A 233 75.66 1.59 34.86
CA LEU A 233 77.05 1.27 35.24
C LEU A 233 78.02 1.31 34.05
N GLY A 234 77.55 1.10 32.81
CA GLY A 234 78.33 1.18 31.59
C GLY A 234 78.54 2.60 31.05
N GLY A 235 77.66 3.55 31.40
CA GLY A 235 77.78 4.95 31.00
C GLY A 235 78.85 5.77 31.75
N GLY A 236 79.52 5.19 32.76
CA GLY A 236 80.50 5.88 33.60
C GLY A 236 81.97 5.74 33.16
N MET A 237 82.27 5.04 32.07
CA MET A 237 83.66 4.70 31.72
C MET A 237 83.95 4.97 30.24
N GLY A 238 83.89 6.25 29.87
CA GLY A 238 84.16 6.75 28.53
C GLY A 238 84.55 8.23 28.48
N MET A 239 85.24 8.74 29.50
CA MET A 239 85.94 10.03 29.44
C MET A 239 87.22 9.97 30.27
N ARG A 240 88.33 9.62 29.63
CA ARG A 240 89.69 10.14 29.86
C ARG A 240 90.70 9.35 29.01
N GLY A 241 91.42 10.05 28.14
CA GLY A 241 92.50 9.53 27.31
C GLY A 241 92.38 10.04 25.89
#